data_AF-A0A2S9F672-F1
#
_entry.id   AF-A0A2S9F672-F1
#
_cell.length_a   1.000
_cell.length_b   1.000
_cell.length_c   1.000
_cell.angle_alpha   90.00
_cell.angle_beta   90.00
_cell.angle_gamma   90.00
#
_symmetry.space_group_name_H-M   'P 1'
#
loop_
_entity.id
_entity.type
_entity.pdbx_description
1 polymer ?
#
loop_
_entity_poly.entity_id
_entity_poly.type
_entity_poly.pdbx_seq_one_letter_code
_entity_poly.pdbx_strand_id
1 'polypeptide(L)'
;MIDKPARGLRTDAERNRRRIIEAARDLCATRGLDATLNEVAHHANLGVGTVYRRFPTKEALFEAIFEDGIDQLVALADTALKSEDSWQGLSWWIWQM
;
A
#
# COMPACT_ATOMS: atom_id res chain seq x y z
N MET A 1 -29.30 -24.11 5.39
CA MET A 1 -27.96 -23.86 5.98
C MET A 1 -27.26 -22.88 5.07
N ILE A 2 -27.09 -21.63 5.51
CA ILE A 2 -26.42 -20.58 4.72
C ILE A 2 -24.93 -20.64 5.06
N ASP A 3 -24.14 -21.01 4.07
CA ASP A 3 -22.68 -21.05 4.13
C ASP A 3 -22.12 -19.62 4.25
N LYS A 4 -21.23 -19.40 5.22
CA LYS A 4 -20.64 -18.08 5.49
C LYS A 4 -19.13 -18.11 5.29
N PRO A 5 -18.63 -17.93 4.05
CA PRO A 5 -17.21 -17.68 3.81
C PRO A 5 -16.88 -16.18 3.69
N ALA A 6 -17.73 -15.27 4.18
CA ALA A 6 -17.59 -13.84 3.84
C ALA A 6 -16.52 -13.06 4.63
N ARG A 7 -16.18 -13.46 5.87
CA ARG A 7 -15.28 -12.67 6.74
C ARG A 7 -13.81 -12.99 6.51
N GLY A 8 -13.44 -14.27 6.42
CA GLY A 8 -12.05 -14.70 6.18
C GLY A 8 -11.54 -14.25 4.82
N LEU A 9 -12.33 -14.45 3.77
CA LEU A 9 -11.95 -14.07 2.40
C LEU A 9 -11.68 -12.57 2.23
N ARG A 10 -12.42 -11.70 2.95
CA ARG A 10 -12.20 -10.25 2.92
C ARG A 10 -10.89 -9.86 3.60
N THR A 11 -10.60 -10.45 4.75
CA THR A 11 -9.34 -10.23 5.48
C THR A 11 -8.13 -10.68 4.65
N ASP A 12 -8.23 -11.83 3.99
CA ASP A 12 -7.15 -12.36 3.14
C ASP A 12 -6.96 -11.52 1.87
N ALA A 13 -8.05 -11.05 1.26
CA ALA A 13 -7.98 -10.14 0.12
C ALA A 13 -7.30 -8.81 0.47
N GLU A 14 -7.57 -8.27 1.66
CA GLU A 14 -6.94 -7.04 2.15
C GLU A 14 -5.47 -7.25 2.51
N ARG A 15 -5.13 -8.36 3.17
CA ARG A 15 -3.74 -8.74 3.44
C ARG A 15 -2.94 -8.88 2.14
N ASN A 16 -3.53 -9.51 1.12
CA ASN A 16 -2.89 -9.66 -0.18
C ASN A 16 -2.75 -8.32 -0.88
N ARG A 17 -3.74 -7.41 -0.80
CA ARG A 17 -3.60 -6.04 -1.32
C ARG A 17 -2.37 -5.35 -0.72
N ARG A 18 -2.24 -5.37 0.61
CA ARG A 18 -1.11 -4.73 1.31
C ARG A 18 0.23 -5.30 0.86
N ARG A 19 0.36 -6.63 0.79
CA ARG A 19 1.58 -7.31 0.30
C ARG A 19 1.95 -6.90 -1.13
N ILE A 20 0.95 -6.71 -2.00
CA ILE A 20 1.19 -6.26 -3.37
C ILE A 20 1.70 -4.81 -3.40
N ILE A 21 1.09 -3.91 -2.61
CA ILE A 21 1.49 -2.50 -2.54
C ILE A 21 2.90 -2.36 -1.98
N GLU A 22 3.22 -3.08 -0.90
CA GLU A 22 4.55 -3.11 -0.27
C GLU A 22 5.61 -3.59 -1.26
N ALA A 23 5.38 -4.75 -1.90
CA ALA A 23 6.30 -5.28 -2.90
C ALA A 23 6.50 -4.33 -4.10
N ALA A 24 5.44 -3.64 -4.52
CA ALA A 24 5.55 -2.70 -5.62
C ALA A 24 6.34 -1.45 -5.23
N ARG A 25 6.23 -0.97 -3.99
CA ARG A 25 7.05 0.12 -3.47
C ARG A 25 8.53 -0.22 -3.43
N ASP A 26 8.87 -1.40 -2.92
CA ASP A 26 10.26 -1.86 -2.84
C ASP A 26 10.91 -1.94 -4.22
N LEU A 27 10.16 -2.44 -5.21
CA LEU A 27 10.61 -2.47 -6.60
C LEU A 27 10.72 -1.07 -7.20
N CYS A 28 9.76 -0.18 -6.92
CA CYS A 28 9.80 1.20 -7.43
C CYS A 28 10.96 2.01 -6.82
N ALA A 29 11.28 1.79 -5.55
CA ALA A 29 12.39 2.46 -4.87
C ALA A 29 13.76 2.15 -5.50
N THR A 30 13.90 0.96 -6.12
CA THR A 30 15.17 0.52 -6.72
C THR A 30 15.23 0.70 -8.24
N ARG A 31 14.08 0.62 -8.93
CA ARG A 31 14.01 0.60 -10.41
C ARG A 31 13.17 1.72 -11.00
N GLY A 32 12.64 2.63 -10.18
CA GLY A 32 11.66 3.61 -10.64
C GLY A 32 10.36 2.94 -11.11
N LEU A 33 9.64 3.60 -12.02
CA LEU A 33 8.32 3.15 -12.48
C LEU A 33 8.36 2.00 -13.51
N ASP A 34 9.48 1.31 -13.68
CA ASP A 34 9.61 0.26 -14.70
C ASP A 34 9.08 -1.11 -14.26
N ALA A 35 8.87 -1.32 -12.96
CA ALA A 35 8.38 -2.59 -12.41
C ALA A 35 7.07 -3.06 -13.08
N THR A 36 7.01 -4.36 -13.39
CA THR A 36 5.85 -5.02 -14.00
C THR A 36 4.98 -5.72 -12.95
N LEU A 37 3.69 -5.94 -13.25
CA LEU A 37 2.78 -6.70 -12.38
C LEU A 37 3.30 -8.13 -12.08
N ASN A 38 4.04 -8.73 -13.01
CA ASN A 38 4.66 -10.06 -12.81
C ASN A 38 5.82 -10.01 -11.82
N GLU A 39 6.68 -9.01 -11.92
CA GLU A 39 7.77 -8.81 -10.96
C GLU A 39 7.22 -8.51 -9.57
N VAL A 40 6.16 -7.70 -9.48
CA VAL A 40 5.45 -7.43 -8.23
C VAL A 40 4.84 -8.71 -7.65
N ALA A 41 4.19 -9.55 -8.46
CA ALA A 41 3.66 -10.83 -8.02
C ALA A 41 4.76 -11.74 -7.45
N HIS A 42 5.90 -11.81 -8.15
CA HIS A 42 7.05 -12.58 -7.71
C HIS A 42 7.62 -12.05 -6.39
N HIS A 43 7.84 -10.73 -6.29
CA HIS A 43 8.39 -10.08 -5.11
C HIS A 43 7.44 -10.19 -3.89
N ALA A 44 6.13 -10.09 -4.13
CA ALA A 44 5.10 -10.28 -3.11
C ALA A 44 4.92 -11.76 -2.69
N ASN A 45 5.55 -12.71 -3.40
CA ASN A 45 5.33 -14.15 -3.26
C ASN A 45 3.83 -14.52 -3.39
N LEU A 46 3.19 -14.04 -4.46
CA LEU A 46 1.79 -14.26 -4.80
C LEU A 46 1.65 -14.74 -6.25
N GLY A 47 0.56 -15.44 -6.54
CA GLY A 47 0.25 -15.83 -7.92
C GLY A 47 -0.06 -14.62 -8.80
N VAL A 48 0.43 -14.65 -10.04
CA VAL A 48 0.20 -13.58 -11.04
C VAL A 48 -1.31 -13.29 -11.22
N GLY A 49 -2.15 -14.32 -11.30
CA GLY A 49 -3.60 -14.16 -11.38
C GLY A 49 -4.23 -13.47 -10.17
N THR A 50 -3.65 -13.61 -8.97
CA THR A 50 -4.08 -12.88 -7.77
C THR A 50 -3.79 -11.39 -7.89
N VAL A 51 -2.62 -11.03 -8.41
CA VAL A 51 -2.23 -9.63 -8.63
C VAL A 51 -3.07 -9.01 -9.72
N TYR A 52 -3.19 -9.62 -10.90
CA TYR A 52 -4.01 -9.09 -12.00
C TYR A 52 -5.49 -8.94 -11.63
N ARG A 53 -6.04 -9.83 -10.81
CA ARG A 53 -7.42 -9.70 -10.33
C ARG A 53 -7.59 -8.49 -9.39
N ARG A 54 -6.55 -8.11 -8.64
CA ARG A 54 -6.60 -6.95 -7.73
C ARG A 54 -6.23 -5.64 -8.43
N PHE A 55 -5.29 -5.71 -9.35
CA PHE A 55 -4.74 -4.61 -10.12
C PHE A 55 -4.68 -5.03 -11.59
N PRO A 56 -5.75 -4.74 -12.36
CA PRO A 56 -5.83 -5.18 -13.74
C PRO A 56 -4.82 -4.49 -14.66
N THR A 57 -4.33 -3.30 -14.26
CA THR A 57 -3.33 -2.54 -15.00
C THR A 57 -2.23 -2.00 -14.09
N LYS A 58 -1.12 -1.60 -14.70
CA LYS A 58 0.02 -0.99 -13.99
C LYS A 58 -0.36 0.36 -13.38
N GLU A 59 -1.21 1.11 -14.07
CA GLU A 59 -1.77 2.38 -13.62
C GLU A 59 -2.62 2.20 -12.36
N ALA A 60 -3.48 1.17 -12.31
CA ALA A 60 -4.29 0.87 -11.13
C ALA A 60 -3.43 0.46 -9.92
N LEU A 61 -2.30 -0.22 -10.15
CA LEU A 61 -1.33 -0.49 -9.10
C LEU A 61 -0.67 0.81 -8.62
N PHE A 62 -0.24 1.68 -9.54
CA PHE A 62 0.39 2.95 -9.18
C PHE A 62 -0.54 3.88 -8.43
N GLU A 63 -1.79 4.02 -8.87
CA GLU A 63 -2.82 4.79 -8.14
C GLU A 63 -2.92 4.30 -6.69
N ALA A 64 -2.99 2.99 -6.47
CA ALA A 64 -3.04 2.43 -5.11
C ALA A 64 -1.77 2.63 -4.29
N ILE A 65 -0.58 2.65 -4.92
CA ILE A 65 0.68 2.98 -4.24
C ILE A 65 0.69 4.44 -3.79
N PHE A 66 0.22 5.34 -4.65
CA PHE A 66 0.09 6.76 -4.36
C PHE A 66 -0.94 7.00 -3.26
N GLU A 67 -2.13 6.40 -3.34
CA GLU A 67 -3.16 6.46 -2.30
C GLU A 67 -2.60 6.02 -0.93
N ASP A 68 -1.98 4.85 -0.87
CA ASP A 68 -1.38 4.35 0.38
C ASP A 68 -0.26 5.29 0.88
N GLY A 69 0.38 6.05 -0.01
CA GLY A 69 1.46 6.98 0.34
C GLY A 69 0.90 8.22 1.01
N ILE A 70 -0.15 8.78 0.41
CA ILE A 70 -0.91 9.89 0.98
C ILE A 70 -1.53 9.48 2.33
N ASP A 71 -2.11 8.28 2.43
CA ASP A 71 -2.67 7.78 3.69
C ASP A 71 -1.62 7.69 4.81
N GLN A 72 -0.38 7.30 4.47
CA GLN A 72 0.74 7.30 5.43
C GLN A 72 1.14 8.72 5.85
N LEU A 73 1.21 9.67 4.91
CA LEU A 73 1.48 11.07 5.22
C LEU A 73 0.39 11.68 6.12
N VAL A 74 -0.88 11.37 5.86
CA VAL A 74 -2.02 11.78 6.68
C VAL A 74 -1.92 11.18 8.08
N ALA A 75 -1.59 9.88 8.21
CA ALA A 75 -1.43 9.24 9.52
C ALA A 75 -0.26 9.84 10.34
N LEU A 76 0.83 10.22 9.67
CA LEU A 76 1.91 10.98 10.29
C LEU A 76 1.42 12.37 10.72
N ALA A 77 0.64 13.06 9.90
CA ALA A 77 0.08 14.37 10.23
C ALA A 77 -0.85 14.29 11.45
N ASP A 78 -1.73 13.28 11.52
CA ASP A 78 -2.58 13.01 12.67
C ASP A 78 -1.79 12.76 13.96
N THR A 79 -0.58 12.20 13.84
CA THR A 79 0.33 12.02 14.97
C THR A 79 0.96 13.35 15.37
N ALA A 80 1.42 14.13 14.41
CA ALA A 80 2.01 15.45 14.61
C ALA A 80 1.04 16.45 15.26
N LEU A 81 -0.25 16.38 14.88
CA LEU A 81 -1.32 17.21 15.44
C LEU A 81 -1.56 17.01 16.95
N LYS A 82 -1.03 15.93 17.54
CA LYS A 82 -1.10 15.66 18.98
C LYS A 82 -0.01 16.38 19.78
N SER A 83 0.94 17.03 19.11
CA SER A 83 1.98 17.83 19.76
C SER A 83 1.39 19.08 20.41
N GLU A 84 1.81 19.40 21.64
CA GLU A 84 1.41 20.63 22.34
C GLU A 84 1.99 21.89 21.66
N ASP A 85 3.18 21.76 21.08
CA ASP A 85 3.80 22.80 20.26
C ASP A 85 3.57 22.49 18.77
N SER A 86 2.83 23.38 18.10
CA SER A 86 2.49 23.23 16.68
C SER A 86 3.71 23.27 15.75
N TRP A 87 4.76 24.02 16.09
CA TRP A 87 5.99 24.07 15.30
C TRP A 87 6.79 22.78 15.46
N GLN A 88 6.84 22.21 16.66
CA GLN A 88 7.44 20.91 16.89
C GLN A 88 6.69 19.80 16.15
N GLY A 89 5.36 19.81 16.17
CA GLY A 89 4.54 18.87 15.41
C GLY A 89 4.81 18.95 13.90
N LEU A 90 4.74 20.16 13.33
CA LEU A 90 5.01 20.38 11.90
C LEU A 90 6.43 19.98 11.49
N SER A 91 7.44 20.41 12.25
CA SER A 91 8.83 20.09 11.92
C SER A 91 9.09 18.59 12.01
N TRP A 92 8.59 17.91 13.05
CA TRP A 92 8.68 16.46 13.14
C TRP A 92 8.05 15.76 11.91
N TRP A 93 6.84 16.17 11.51
CA TRP A 93 6.16 15.59 10.35
C TRP A 93 6.97 15.72 9.06
N ILE A 94 7.54 16.91 8.80
CA ILE A 94 8.39 17.16 7.62
C ILE A 94 9.63 16.25 7.60
N TRP A 95 10.19 15.89 8.76
CA TRP A 95 11.33 14.98 8.84
C TRP A 95 10.95 13.50 8.75
N GLN A 96 9.66 13.15 8.88
CA GLN A 96 9.18 11.77 8.78
C GLN A 96 8.61 11.41 7.41
N MET A 97 8.22 12.40 6.59
CA MET A 97 7.81 12.20 5.19
C MET A 97 8.99 11.96 4.25
#